data_AF-A0A934CZP0-F1
#
_entry.id   AF-A0A934CZP0-F1
#
_cell.length_a   1.000
_cell.length_b   1.000
_cell.length_c   1.000
_cell.angle_alpha   90.00
_cell.angle_beta   90.00
_cell.angle_gamma   90.00
#
_symmetry.space_group_name_H-M   'P 1'
#
loop_
_entity.id
_entity.type
_entity.pdbx_description
1 polymer ?
#
loop_
_entity_poly.entity_id
_entity_poly.type
_entity_poly.pdbx_seq_one_letter_code
_entity_poly.pdbx_strand_id
1 'polypeptide(L)'
;MGGFYKRPSLQIPLNPPLLKGDFGDEGFRADIVVEDSVIIEIKSVEKIGPVHKKQLLTYLRLTGKKLGLLVNFGDALIKDGIARVVNGLKD
;
A
#
# COMPACT_ATOMS: atom_id res chain seq x y z
N MET A 1 11.21 13.08 27.60
CA MET A 1 10.72 11.83 26.99
C MET A 1 10.07 12.18 25.65
N GLY A 2 10.88 12.43 24.61
CA GLY A 2 10.37 12.88 23.30
C GLY A 2 10.19 11.68 22.38
N GLY A 3 8.95 11.37 22.01
CA GLY A 3 8.65 10.31 21.04
C GLY A 3 9.21 10.69 19.68
N PHE A 4 10.15 9.88 19.17
CA PHE A 4 10.71 10.03 17.84
C PHE A 4 9.68 9.63 16.78
N TYR A 5 8.74 10.53 16.45
CA TYR A 5 7.95 10.39 15.23
C TYR A 5 8.88 10.63 14.03
N LYS A 6 9.36 9.56 13.41
CA LYS A 6 9.98 9.65 12.08
C LYS A 6 8.86 10.03 11.11
N ARG A 7 9.01 11.16 10.40
CA ARG A 7 8.00 11.58 9.40
C ARG A 7 7.72 10.41 8.44
N PRO A 8 6.45 10.05 8.19
CA PRO A 8 6.14 9.07 7.16
C PRO A 8 6.79 9.52 5.86
N SER A 9 7.55 8.65 5.22
CA SER A 9 8.10 8.92 3.90
C SER A 9 6.93 8.85 2.91
N LEU A 10 6.48 10.04 2.48
CA LEU A 10 5.58 10.17 1.33
C LEU A 10 6.40 9.83 0.07
N GLN A 11 5.86 8.95 -0.78
CA GLN A 11 6.36 8.56 -2.09
C GLN A 11 7.64 7.70 -2.12
N ILE A 12 7.45 6.42 -2.43
CA ILE A 12 8.48 5.59 -3.07
C ILE A 12 8.10 5.50 -4.55
N PRO A 13 8.88 6.06 -5.50
CA PRO A 13 8.64 5.83 -6.92
C PRO A 13 8.92 4.35 -7.22
N LEU A 14 7.87 3.57 -7.38
CA LEU A 14 7.97 2.20 -7.86
C LEU A 14 8.00 2.27 -9.39
N ASN A 15 9.20 2.35 -9.95
CA ASN A 15 9.40 2.17 -11.38
C ASN A 15 9.72 0.68 -11.62
N PRO A 16 8.73 -0.20 -11.91
CA PRO A 16 9.02 -1.61 -12.12
C PRO A 16 9.83 -1.79 -13.41
N PRO A 17 11.06 -2.33 -13.37
CA PRO A 17 11.90 -2.51 -14.57
C PRO A 17 11.40 -3.57 -15.56
N LEU A 18 10.20 -4.16 -15.34
CA LEU A 18 9.68 -5.32 -16.08
C LEU A 18 8.42 -5.01 -16.91
N LEU A 19 7.93 -3.76 -16.93
CA LEU A 19 6.77 -3.37 -17.73
C LEU A 19 7.18 -2.27 -18.71
N LYS A 20 7.33 -2.63 -19.99
CA LYS A 20 7.63 -1.69 -21.08
C LYS A 20 6.37 -0.91 -21.41
N GLY A 21 6.11 0.15 -20.65
CA GLY A 21 5.00 1.08 -20.86
C GLY A 21 5.37 2.45 -20.32
N ASP A 22 4.95 3.49 -21.02
CA ASP A 22 5.09 4.88 -20.58
C ASP A 22 4.08 5.11 -19.45
N PHE A 23 4.46 4.75 -18.22
CA PHE A 23 3.75 5.20 -17.05
C PHE A 23 4.15 6.67 -16.91
N GLY A 24 3.25 7.60 -17.22
CA GLY A 24 3.44 9.01 -16.88
C GLY A 24 3.77 9.17 -15.39
N ASP A 25 3.95 10.40 -14.91
CA ASP A 25 4.26 10.70 -13.49
C ASP A 25 3.32 10.03 -12.45
N GLU A 26 2.26 9.33 -12.87
CA GLU A 26 1.33 8.49 -12.12
C GLU A 26 1.81 7.04 -11.84
N GLY A 27 3.09 6.71 -12.07
CA GLY A 27 3.65 5.38 -11.77
C GLY A 27 3.47 4.95 -10.31
N PHE A 28 2.61 3.94 -10.09
CA PHE A 28 2.41 3.14 -8.86
C PHE A 28 2.93 3.80 -7.56
N ARG A 29 2.26 4.87 -7.13
CA ARG A 29 2.60 5.59 -5.89
C ARG A 29 1.90 4.90 -4.73
N ALA A 30 2.68 4.40 -3.76
CA ALA A 30 2.12 3.99 -2.48
C ALA A 30 1.81 5.24 -1.66
N ASP A 31 0.60 5.34 -1.12
CA ASP A 31 0.13 6.56 -0.45
C ASP A 31 0.99 6.89 0.78
N ILE A 32 1.26 5.89 1.63
CA ILE A 32 2.01 6.10 2.88
C ILE A 32 2.86 4.87 3.20
N VAL A 33 4.13 5.10 3.56
CA VAL A 33 4.99 4.10 4.19
C VAL A 33 5.28 4.54 5.63
N VAL A 34 4.94 3.69 6.60
CA VAL A 34 5.10 3.96 8.04
C VAL A 34 6.30 3.18 8.55
N GLU A 35 7.22 3.90 9.20
CA GLU A 35 8.43 3.34 9.84
C GLU A 35 9.22 2.36 8.95
N ASP A 36 9.17 2.55 7.63
CA ASP A 36 9.78 1.65 6.63
C ASP A 36 9.31 0.17 6.74
N SER A 37 8.20 -0.10 7.42
CA SER A 37 7.74 -1.45 7.77
C SER A 37 6.38 -1.82 7.17
N VAL A 38 5.46 -0.85 7.08
CA VAL A 38 4.08 -1.05 6.61
C VAL A 38 3.78 -0.12 5.45
N ILE A 39 3.15 -0.67 4.41
CA ILE A 39 2.56 0.11 3.30
C ILE A 39 1.08 0.32 3.58
N ILE A 40 0.62 1.56 3.48
CA ILE A 40 -0.80 1.90 3.54
C ILE A 40 -1.21 2.45 2.18
N GLU A 41 -2.27 1.87 1.63
CA GLU A 41 -2.91 2.27 0.39
C GLU A 41 -4.35 2.71 0.69
N ILE A 42 -4.71 3.90 0.25
CA ILE A 42 -6.01 4.53 0.47
C ILE A 42 -6.88 4.32 -0.77
N LYS A 43 -8.16 4.01 -0.56
CA LYS A 43 -9.17 3.91 -1.62
C LYS A 43 -10.44 4.65 -1.22
N SER A 44 -11.20 5.08 -2.22
CA SER A 44 -12.56 5.58 -2.06
C SER A 44 -13.44 4.89 -3.10
N VAL A 45 -13.82 3.65 -2.80
CA VAL A 45 -14.57 2.77 -3.70
C VAL A 45 -15.72 2.10 -2.94
N GLU A 46 -16.75 1.67 -3.65
CA GLU A 46 -17.89 0.99 -3.01
C GLU A 46 -17.46 -0.26 -2.23
N LYS A 47 -16.55 -1.07 -2.79
CA LYS A 47 -16.00 -2.28 -2.13
C LYS A 47 -14.56 -2.55 -2.52
N ILE A 48 -13.78 -3.08 -1.57
CA ILE A 48 -12.43 -3.60 -1.85
C ILE A 48 -12.51 -4.93 -2.61
N GLY A 49 -12.23 -4.88 -3.91
CA GLY A 49 -12.11 -6.07 -4.76
C GLY A 49 -10.74 -6.77 -4.73
N PRO A 50 -10.63 -7.98 -5.30
CA PRO A 50 -9.38 -8.75 -5.38
C PRO A 50 -8.22 -8.01 -6.08
N VAL A 51 -8.54 -7.14 -7.05
CA VAL A 51 -7.54 -6.35 -7.79
C VAL A 51 -6.74 -5.41 -6.88
N HIS A 52 -7.40 -4.76 -5.91
CA HIS A 52 -6.74 -3.86 -4.96
C HIS A 52 -5.76 -4.62 -4.06
N LYS A 53 -6.14 -5.83 -3.61
CA LYS A 53 -5.26 -6.70 -2.81
C LYS A 53 -4.06 -7.18 -3.62
N LYS A 54 -4.25 -7.54 -4.90
CA LYS A 54 -3.16 -7.93 -5.80
C LYS A 54 -2.18 -6.78 -6.04
N GLN A 55 -2.67 -5.56 -6.24
CA GLN A 55 -1.84 -4.36 -6.38
C GLN A 55 -0.96 -4.15 -5.13
N LEU A 56 -1.57 -4.11 -3.95
CA LEU A 56 -0.82 -3.94 -2.70
C LEU A 56 0.18 -5.08 -2.47
N LEU A 57 -0.17 -6.33 -2.80
CA LEU A 57 0.76 -7.46 -2.72
C LEU A 57 1.96 -7.29 -3.66
N THR A 58 1.76 -6.76 -4.86
CA THR A 58 2.87 -6.43 -5.78
C THR A 58 3.83 -5.43 -5.14
N TYR A 59 3.31 -4.39 -4.48
CA TYR A 59 4.15 -3.41 -3.79
C TYR A 59 4.94 -4.04 -2.64
N LEU A 60 4.29 -4.87 -1.82
CA LEU A 60 4.96 -5.59 -0.74
C LEU A 60 6.11 -6.47 -1.27
N ARG A 61 5.91 -7.12 -2.42
CA ARG A 61 6.97 -7.92 -3.08
C ARG A 61 8.11 -7.06 -3.61
N LEU A 62 7.81 -5.98 -4.34
CA LEU A 62 8.82 -5.08 -4.92
C LEU A 62 9.66 -4.37 -3.87
N THR A 63 9.06 -4.06 -2.71
CA THR A 63 9.72 -3.35 -1.61
C THR A 63 10.30 -4.29 -0.54
N GLY A 64 10.10 -5.60 -0.66
CA GLY A 64 10.48 -6.59 0.36
C GLY A 64 9.73 -6.47 1.69
N LYS A 65 8.66 -5.67 1.77
CA LYS A 65 7.86 -5.48 2.99
C LYS A 65 6.90 -6.63 3.22
N LYS A 66 6.56 -6.88 4.47
CA LYS A 66 5.72 -8.02 4.89
C LYS A 66 4.25 -7.67 5.02
N LEU A 67 3.92 -6.46 5.42
CA LEU A 67 2.56 -6.05 5.80
C LEU A 67 2.12 -4.83 5.02
N GLY A 68 0.90 -4.90 4.47
CA GLY A 68 0.20 -3.76 3.90
C GLY A 68 -1.24 -3.67 4.39
N LEU A 69 -1.75 -2.44 4.43
CA LEU A 69 -3.15 -2.13 4.74
C LEU A 69 -3.79 -1.40 3.57
N LEU A 70 -4.96 -1.88 3.15
CA LEU A 70 -5.91 -1.11 2.36
C LEU A 70 -6.85 -0.39 3.32
N VAL A 71 -7.05 0.90 3.13
CA VAL A 71 -8.01 1.71 3.89
C VAL A 71 -9.03 2.30 2.92
N ASN A 72 -10.25 1.78 2.95
CA ASN A 72 -11.35 2.24 2.11
C ASN A 72 -12.20 3.29 2.84
N PHE A 73 -12.24 4.52 2.31
CA PHE A 73 -13.12 5.59 2.77
C PHE A 73 -14.48 5.60 2.05
N GLY A 74 -14.69 4.69 1.10
CA GLY A 74 -16.00 4.51 0.46
C GLY A 74 -17.00 3.68 1.29
N ASP A 75 -16.54 3.03 2.36
CA ASP A 75 -17.39 2.32 3.31
C ASP A 75 -18.02 3.28 4.32
N ALA A 76 -19.21 2.93 4.84
CA ALA A 76 -19.91 3.75 5.83
C ALA A 76 -19.14 3.92 7.14
N LEU A 77 -18.34 2.92 7.53
CA LEU A 77 -17.48 2.94 8.71
C LEU A 77 -16.06 2.54 8.32
N ILE A 78 -15.06 3.31 8.79
CA ILE A 78 -13.64 3.07 8.47
C ILE A 78 -13.20 1.66 8.89
N LYS A 79 -13.65 1.17 10.04
CA LYS A 79 -13.27 -0.16 10.55
C LYS A 79 -13.63 -1.30 9.58
N ASP A 80 -14.69 -1.11 8.79
CA ASP A 80 -15.18 -2.11 7.83
C ASP A 80 -14.46 -1.98 6.47
N GLY A 81 -13.88 -0.82 6.20
CA GLY A 81 -13.07 -0.53 5.01
C GLY A 81 -11.59 -0.92 5.12
N ILE A 82 -11.14 -1.52 6.22
CA ILE A 82 -9.73 -1.91 6.40
C ILE A 82 -9.51 -3.36 5.96
N ALA A 83 -8.59 -3.58 5.03
CA ALA A 83 -8.16 -4.93 4.64
C ALA A 83 -6.65 -5.12 4.78
N ARG A 84 -6.26 -6.24 5.37
CA ARG A 84 -4.86 -6.62 5.57
C ARG A 84 -4.35 -7.50 4.42
N VAL A 85 -3.15 -7.18 3.91
CA VAL A 85 -2.44 -7.99 2.92
C VAL A 85 -1.06 -8.33 3.46
N VAL A 86 -0.66 -9.60 3.35
CA VAL A 86 0.62 -10.09 3.87
C VAL A 86 1.42 -10.74 2.76
N ASN A 87 2.72 -10.43 2.70
CA ASN A 87 3.68 -11.07 1.82
C ASN A 87 4.47 -12.13 2.61
N GLY A 88 4.42 -13.38 2.16
CA GLY A 88 5.14 -14.50 2.79
C GLY A 88 4.48 -15.08 4.04
N LEU A 89 3.14 -15.11 4.11
CA LEU A 89 2.46 -15.99 5.07
C LEU A 89 2.91 -17.42 4.80
N LYS A 90 3.51 -18.06 5.81
CA LYS A 90 3.65 -19.51 5.86
C LYS A 90 2.30 -20.06 6.30
N ASP A 91 1.87 -21.14 5.65
CA ASP A 91 0.70 -21.92 6.06
C ASP A 91 0.85 -22.46 7.49
#